data_AF-A0A6I2J8Y4-F1
#
_entry.id   AF-A0A6I2J8Y4-F1
#
_cell.length_a   1.000
_cell.length_b   1.000
_cell.length_c   1.000
_cell.angle_alpha   90.00
_cell.angle_beta   90.00
_cell.angle_gamma   90.00
#
_symmetry.space_group_name_H-M   'P 1'
#
loop_
_entity.id
_entity.type
_entity.pdbx_description
1 polymer ?
#
loop_
_entity_poly.entity_id
_entity_poly.type
_entity_poly.pdbx_seq_one_letter_code
_entity_poly.pdbx_strand_id
1 'polypeptide(L)' 'MNQKRRFTPEFKKEAVALVTDQDYTVARAAASLGISDKTLHTWVTLARN' A
#
# COMPACT_ATOMS: atom_id res chain seq x y z
N MET A 1 -19.72 11.46 11.88
CA MET A 1 -18.27 11.41 12.15
C MET A 1 -17.61 10.47 11.15
N ASN A 2 -17.09 10.99 10.04
CA ASN A 2 -16.40 10.18 9.03
C ASN A 2 -15.01 9.82 9.56
N GLN A 3 -14.88 8.63 10.12
CA GLN A 3 -13.57 8.01 10.38
C GLN A 3 -12.94 7.71 9.01
N LYS A 4 -12.28 8.73 8.43
CA LYS A 4 -11.30 8.47 7.38
C LYS A 4 -10.29 7.53 8.02
N ARG A 5 -10.32 6.24 7.66
CA ARG A 5 -9.26 5.27 7.98
C ARG A 5 -7.97 5.87 7.45
N ARG A 6 -7.29 6.65 8.29
CA ARG A 6 -6.11 7.41 7.91
C ARG A 6 -4.97 6.42 8.02
N PHE A 7 -4.71 5.71 6.93
CA PHE A 7 -3.52 4.87 6.82
C PHE A 7 -2.33 5.75 7.17
N THR A 8 -1.59 5.35 8.20
CA THR A 8 -0.42 6.08 8.66
C THR A 8 0.62 6.10 7.53
N PRO A 9 1.45 7.15 7.46
CA PRO A 9 2.53 7.19 6.48
C PRO A 9 3.47 5.98 6.62
N GLU A 10 3.67 5.48 7.84
CA GLU A 10 4.39 4.23 8.12
C GLU A 10 3.73 3.02 7.47
N PHE A 11 2.40 2.86 7.62
CA PHE A 11 1.67 1.76 6.98
C PHE A 11 1.81 1.79 5.46
N LYS A 12 1.76 2.99 4.84
CA LYS A 12 1.99 3.13 3.40
C LYS A 12 3.40 2.72 3.00
N LYS A 13 4.42 3.11 3.80
CA LYS A 13 5.81 2.75 3.55
C LYS A 13 6.02 1.25 3.67
N GLU A 14 5.50 0.60 4.71
CA GLU A 14 5.57 -0.86 4.84
C GLU A 14 4.88 -1.55 3.67
N ALA A 15 3.71 -1.05 3.27
CA ALA A 15 2.95 -1.62 2.18
C ALA A 15 3.69 -1.52 0.83
N VAL A 16 4.35 -0.38 0.57
CA VAL A 16 5.20 -0.19 -0.63
C VAL A 16 6.47 -1.04 -0.52
N ALA A 17 7.12 -1.05 0.65
CA ALA A 17 8.32 -1.85 0.90
C ALA A 17 8.03 -3.34 0.66
N LEU A 18 6.86 -3.84 1.05
CA LEU A 18 6.46 -5.22 0.83
C LEU A 18 6.34 -5.57 -0.67
N VAL A 19 5.92 -4.62 -1.50
CA VAL A 19 5.89 -4.78 -2.97
C VAL A 19 7.30 -4.74 -3.57
N THR A 20 8.15 -3.82 -3.10
CA THR A 20 9.49 -3.60 -3.69
C THR A 20 10.57 -4.55 -3.17
N ASP A 21 10.48 -4.98 -1.90
CA ASP A 21 11.48 -5.79 -1.21
C ASP A 21 11.18 -7.29 -1.34
N GLN A 22 9.90 -7.67 -1.23
CA GLN A 22 9.49 -9.07 -1.34
C GLN A 22 9.00 -9.47 -2.74
N ASP A 23 9.11 -8.60 -3.74
CA ASP A 23 8.67 -8.84 -5.13
C ASP A 23 7.18 -9.27 -5.22
N TYR A 24 6.35 -8.80 -4.29
CA TYR A 24 4.91 -9.07 -4.33
C TYR A 24 4.25 -8.18 -5.38
N THR A 25 3.38 -8.76 -6.19
CA THR A 25 2.51 -7.95 -7.05
C THR A 25 1.60 -7.09 -6.20
N VAL A 26 1.29 -5.88 -6.69
CA VAL A 26 0.42 -4.92 -5.99
C VAL A 26 -0.89 -5.58 -5.52
N ALA A 27 -1.48 -6.45 -6.33
CA ALA A 27 -2.69 -7.19 -5.96
C ALA A 27 -2.47 -8.14 -4.77
N ARG A 28 -1.33 -8.85 -4.71
CA ARG A 28 -1.03 -9.82 -3.64
C ARG A 28 -0.70 -9.12 -2.33
N ALA A 29 0.09 -8.04 -2.38
CA ALA A 29 0.36 -7.21 -1.21
C ALA A 29 -0.93 -6.53 -0.71
N ALA A 30 -1.78 -6.03 -1.61
CA ALA A 30 -3.06 -5.43 -1.24
C ALA A 30 -4.01 -6.43 -0.56
N ALA A 31 -4.10 -7.65 -1.10
CA ALA A 31 -4.86 -8.74 -0.48
C ALA A 31 -4.32 -9.13 0.90
N SER A 32 -2.99 -9.19 1.06
CA SER A 32 -2.35 -9.51 2.34
C SER A 32 -2.56 -8.44 3.41
N LEU A 33 -2.62 -7.16 2.99
CA LEU A 33 -2.82 -6.01 3.87
C LEU A 33 -4.30 -5.65 4.05
N GLY A 34 -5.21 -6.35 3.36
CA GLY A 34 -6.65 -6.08 3.39
C GLY A 34 -7.03 -4.70 2.82
N ILE A 35 -6.22 -4.16 1.89
CA ILE A 35 -6.49 -2.89 1.20
C ILE A 35 -6.79 -3.12 -0.27
N SER A 36 -7.33 -2.09 -0.93
CA SER A 36 -7.59 -2.14 -2.37
C SER A 36 -6.30 -2.05 -3.17
N ASP A 37 -6.19 -2.85 -4.24
CA ASP A 37 -5.08 -2.84 -5.19
C ASP A 37 -4.80 -1.44 -5.76
N LYS A 38 -5.84 -0.68 -6.15
CA LYS A 38 -5.71 0.72 -6.61
C LYS A 38 -5.04 1.64 -5.59
N THR A 39 -5.39 1.47 -4.31
CA THR A 39 -4.82 2.27 -3.24
C THR A 39 -3.33 1.99 -3.09
N LEU A 40 -2.95 0.71 -3.08
CA LEU A 40 -1.56 0.31 -3.00
C LEU A 40 -0.78 0.73 -4.26
N HIS A 41 -1.36 0.56 -5.44
CA HIS A 41 -0.76 0.97 -6.71
C HIS A 41 -0.42 2.46 -6.70
N THR A 42 -1.34 3.29 -6.22
CA THR A 42 -1.13 4.74 -6.10
C THR A 42 0.04 5.05 -5.15
N TRP A 43 0.18 4.33 -4.05
CA TRP A 43 1.29 4.54 -3.11
C TRP A 43 2.63 4.10 -3.68
N VAL A 44 2.68 2.97 -4.39
CA VAL A 44 3.90 2.49 -5.06
C VAL A 44 4.34 3.49 -6.14
N THR A 45 3.41 3.99 -6.94
CA THR A 45 3.70 5.02 -7.95
C THR A 45 4.18 6.33 -7.32
N LEU A 46 3.55 6.78 -6.22
CA LEU A 46 3.97 7.98 -5.50
C LEU A 46 5.33 7.83 -4.80
N ALA A 47 5.70 6.63 -4.34
CA ALA A 47 6.98 6.37 -3.70
C ALA A 47 8.15 6.25 -4.69
N ARG A 48 7.85 6.00 -5.97
CA ARG A 48 8.85 5.84 -7.03
C ARG A 48 9.18 7.17 -7.74
N ASN A 49 8.48 8.26 -7.42
CA ASN A 49 8.67 9.62 -7.96
C ASN A 49 9.27 10.54 -6.90
#